data_AF-A0A2E3C973-F1
#
_entry.id   AF-A0A2E3C973-F1
#
_cell.length_a   1.000
_cell.length_b   1.000
_cell.length_c   1.000
_cell.angle_alpha   90.00
_cell.angle_beta   90.00
_cell.angle_gamma   90.00
#
_symmetry.space_group_name_H-M   'P 1'
#
loop_
_entity.id
_entity.type
_entity.pdbx_description
1 polymer ?
#
loop_
_entity_poly.entity_id
_entity_poly.type
_entity_poly.pdbx_seq_one_letter_code
_entity_poly.pdbx_strand_id
1 'polypeptide(L)'
;MTLLSHPSQKHLPSIVCSVGFILGVLFESIMELYWDWRMARLIDESGSVVDEAIWDGIRSPGAVADRLEKMREGRMTIEARELIERFPESELISDAPEGWPVLEKQDILLIEQAALILARRGIAQAAGDGDRRLEHLVHSVDELRSAWTTMESRVVEWVGLFLTDLNLDSERKSIPKTVSLAENFEKLVSTLNLETPIYLPSNEEWYAIHGAAVTAVQLSIRINETEIAIRKHVEDYLPSLSMLLGPLLAARLCVAAHGRSRLARLPSSTVQVLGAEKAFFAHLRTGSPPPKHGMIFQHPWISRSPRWVRGKIARMLAGKASIAVRIDEHGGQPWTQENVSDIEKSVNSIRARHPKPPSKKGR
;
A
#
# COMPACT_ATOMS: atom_id res chain seq x y z
N MET A 1 39.72 28.16 -24.59
CA MET A 1 40.74 27.21 -25.08
C MET A 1 40.02 25.87 -25.25
N THR A 2 39.47 25.62 -26.44
CA THR A 2 40.05 24.71 -27.46
C THR A 2 40.02 23.26 -26.96
N LEU A 3 38.97 22.50 -27.29
CA LEU A 3 38.88 21.58 -28.44
C LEU A 3 39.58 20.24 -28.20
N LEU A 4 38.95 19.17 -28.69
CA LEU A 4 39.48 18.05 -29.51
C LEU A 4 38.44 16.91 -29.40
N SER A 5 37.54 16.62 -30.34
CA SER A 5 37.59 16.34 -31.79
C SER A 5 38.30 15.03 -32.22
N HIS A 6 37.49 14.17 -32.86
CA HIS A 6 37.78 13.31 -34.03
C HIS A 6 38.48 11.94 -33.83
N PRO A 7 38.18 10.92 -34.69
CA PRO A 7 38.33 10.87 -36.18
C PRO A 7 37.05 10.38 -36.95
N SER A 8 36.75 10.75 -38.22
CA SER A 8 37.42 10.61 -39.55
C SER A 8 37.52 9.13 -40.02
N GLN A 9 37.21 8.64 -41.23
CA GLN A 9 36.75 9.13 -42.56
C GLN A 9 36.47 7.92 -43.50
N LYS A 10 35.75 8.16 -44.62
CA LYS A 10 35.87 7.59 -46.01
C LYS A 10 35.19 6.27 -46.42
N HIS A 11 34.26 6.36 -47.39
CA HIS A 11 34.42 5.89 -48.79
C HIS A 11 33.36 6.52 -49.75
N LEU A 12 33.80 6.92 -50.96
CA LEU A 12 33.07 7.43 -52.15
C LEU A 12 32.81 6.27 -53.17
N PRO A 13 32.29 6.47 -54.41
CA PRO A 13 30.99 7.03 -54.84
C PRO A 13 30.29 6.09 -55.87
N SER A 14 29.03 6.37 -56.25
CA SER A 14 28.48 5.88 -57.53
C SER A 14 27.58 6.91 -58.19
N ILE A 15 28.03 7.34 -59.37
CA ILE A 15 27.36 8.25 -60.31
C ILE A 15 26.25 7.49 -61.04
N VAL A 16 25.02 8.02 -61.04
CA VAL A 16 24.07 7.83 -62.15
C VAL A 16 23.24 9.12 -62.36
N CYS A 17 23.52 9.75 -63.49
CA CYS A 17 22.62 10.48 -64.40
C CYS A 17 21.33 11.15 -63.87
N SER A 18 21.38 12.49 -63.89
CA SER A 18 20.46 13.42 -64.55
C SER A 18 19.14 12.88 -65.12
N VAL A 19 18.01 13.27 -64.52
CA VAL A 19 16.83 13.80 -65.24
C VAL A 19 16.19 14.85 -64.33
N GLY A 20 16.07 16.08 -64.83
CA GLY A 20 15.41 17.17 -64.11
C GLY A 20 13.94 16.87 -63.88
N PHE A 21 13.52 17.01 -62.63
CA PHE A 21 12.13 17.29 -62.30
C PHE A 21 12.13 18.43 -61.27
N ILE A 22 11.66 19.58 -61.73
CA ILE A 22 11.33 20.73 -60.90
C ILE A 22 10.12 20.29 -60.05
N LEU A 23 10.36 19.89 -58.80
CA LEU A 23 9.35 19.93 -57.76
C LEU A 23 9.90 20.80 -56.65
N GLY A 24 9.18 21.88 -56.36
CA GLY A 24 9.50 22.78 -55.25
C GLY A 24 9.61 21.97 -53.96
N VAL A 25 10.80 21.96 -53.39
CA VAL A 25 11.01 21.58 -52.00
C VAL A 25 10.40 22.72 -51.18
N LEU A 26 9.11 22.59 -50.85
CA LEU A 26 8.60 23.19 -49.63
C LEU A 26 9.43 22.53 -48.53
N PHE A 27 10.35 23.29 -47.95
CA PHE A 27 10.85 22.96 -46.62
C PHE A 27 9.61 22.90 -45.74
N GLU A 28 9.18 21.70 -45.35
CA GLU A 28 8.32 21.52 -44.19
C GLU A 28 9.12 22.03 -43.00
N SER A 29 8.97 23.32 -42.72
CA SER A 29 9.45 23.95 -41.51
C SER A 29 8.87 23.19 -40.33
N ILE A 30 9.72 22.62 -39.48
CA ILE A 30 9.29 21.93 -38.27
C ILE A 30 8.59 22.98 -37.39
N MET A 31 7.36 22.67 -37.02
CA MET A 31 6.51 23.55 -36.21
C MET A 31 6.36 22.93 -34.83
N GLU A 32 6.73 23.68 -33.80
CA GLU A 32 6.71 23.22 -32.41
C GLU A 32 5.49 23.80 -31.69
N LEU A 33 4.67 22.93 -31.09
CA LEU A 33 3.49 23.31 -30.32
C LEU A 33 3.80 23.32 -28.83
N TYR A 34 3.63 24.50 -28.23
CA TYR A 34 3.79 24.75 -26.80
C TYR A 34 2.46 25.20 -26.19
N TRP A 35 2.14 24.77 -24.97
CA TRP A 35 0.94 25.25 -24.28
C TRP A 35 1.10 25.29 -22.76
N ASP A 36 0.39 26.25 -22.16
CA ASP A 36 0.15 26.32 -20.73
C ASP A 36 -1.37 26.31 -20.43
N TRP A 37 -1.75 26.60 -19.19
CA TRP A 37 -3.17 26.67 -18.83
C TRP A 37 -3.88 27.91 -19.40
N ARG A 38 -3.15 28.95 -19.83
CA ARG A 38 -3.68 30.22 -20.36
C ARG A 38 -3.78 30.22 -21.88
N MET A 39 -2.91 29.50 -22.58
CA MET A 39 -2.75 29.64 -24.03
C MET A 39 -1.95 28.49 -24.66
N ALA A 40 -1.97 28.43 -25.98
CA ALA A 40 -1.12 27.59 -26.81
C ALA A 40 -0.48 28.44 -27.92
N ARG A 41 0.76 28.11 -28.32
CA ARG A 41 1.51 28.77 -29.39
C ARG A 41 2.18 27.74 -30.29
N LEU A 42 2.16 28.04 -31.58
CA LEU A 42 2.97 27.36 -32.57
C LEU A 42 4.18 28.21 -32.90
N ILE A 43 5.37 27.64 -32.80
CA ILE A 43 6.64 28.33 -33.03
C ILE A 43 7.39 27.59 -34.14
N ASP A 44 7.99 28.33 -35.08
CA ASP A 44 8.84 27.72 -36.11
C ASP A 44 10.30 27.52 -35.64
N GLU A 45 11.11 26.85 -36.46
CA GLU A 45 12.55 26.63 -36.20
C GLU A 45 13.36 27.94 -35.99
N SER A 46 12.83 29.09 -36.42
CA SER A 46 13.49 30.39 -36.23
C SER A 46 13.17 31.04 -34.88
N GLY A 47 12.27 30.44 -34.09
CA GLY A 47 11.75 31.00 -32.84
C GLY A 47 10.63 32.02 -33.06
N SER A 48 10.07 32.10 -34.27
CA SER A 48 8.97 33.02 -34.60
C SER A 48 7.62 32.37 -34.29
N VAL A 49 6.70 33.15 -33.70
CA VAL A 49 5.33 32.69 -33.42
C VAL A 49 4.52 32.69 -34.71
N VAL A 50 4.04 31.51 -35.11
CA VAL A 50 3.29 31.29 -36.35
C VAL A 50 1.78 31.42 -36.11
N ASP A 51 1.28 30.85 -35.01
CA ASP A 51 -0.11 30.97 -34.58
C ASP A 51 -0.18 30.95 -33.05
N GLU A 52 -1.21 31.59 -32.49
CA GLU A 52 -1.45 31.70 -31.06
C GLU A 52 -2.94 31.56 -30.76
N ALA A 53 -3.26 30.75 -29.76
CA ALA A 53 -4.61 30.61 -29.23
C ALA A 53 -4.59 30.90 -27.73
N ILE A 54 -5.27 31.97 -27.31
CA ILE A 54 -5.38 32.38 -25.89
C ILE A 54 -6.74 31.96 -25.36
N TRP A 55 -6.75 31.45 -24.12
CA TRP A 55 -7.97 31.09 -23.42
C TRP A 55 -8.83 32.34 -23.13
N ASP A 56 -10.01 32.36 -23.75
CA ASP A 56 -11.01 33.44 -23.70
C ASP A 56 -12.18 33.15 -22.74
N GLY A 57 -12.19 31.97 -22.12
CA GLY A 57 -13.24 31.55 -21.19
C GLY A 57 -13.16 32.18 -19.78
N ILE A 58 -14.09 31.80 -18.91
CA ILE A 58 -14.18 32.33 -17.54
C ILE A 58 -12.96 31.90 -16.72
N ARG A 59 -12.08 32.86 -16.42
CA ARG A 59 -10.87 32.68 -15.62
C ARG A 59 -11.15 32.65 -14.11
N SER A 60 -11.87 31.64 -13.67
CA SER A 60 -12.08 31.35 -12.24
C SER A 60 -11.04 30.36 -11.71
N PRO A 61 -10.72 30.34 -10.40
CA PRO A 61 -9.80 29.37 -9.81
C PRO A 61 -10.19 27.91 -10.08
N GLY A 62 -11.50 27.62 -10.12
CA GLY A 62 -12.01 26.28 -10.44
C GLY A 62 -11.72 25.88 -11.89
N ALA A 63 -11.95 26.78 -12.84
CA ALA A 63 -11.67 26.54 -14.25
C ALA A 63 -10.15 26.38 -14.52
N VAL A 64 -9.31 27.16 -13.83
CA VAL A 64 -7.85 27.00 -13.88
C VAL A 64 -7.43 25.65 -13.31
N ALA A 65 -8.00 25.23 -12.17
CA ALA A 65 -7.74 23.91 -11.59
C ALA A 65 -8.09 22.78 -12.56
N ASP A 66 -9.26 22.84 -13.21
CA ASP A 66 -9.68 21.83 -14.19
C ASP A 66 -8.71 21.73 -15.39
N ARG A 67 -8.17 22.86 -15.84
CA ARG A 67 -7.20 22.91 -16.94
C ARG A 67 -5.84 22.35 -16.53
N LEU A 68 -5.33 22.74 -15.36
CA LEU A 68 -4.10 22.18 -14.79
C LEU A 68 -4.20 20.66 -14.55
N GLU A 69 -5.38 20.17 -14.13
CA GLU A 69 -5.62 18.74 -13.96
C GLU A 69 -5.57 17.99 -15.31
N LYS A 70 -6.18 18.53 -16.36
CA LYS A 70 -6.06 17.97 -17.73
C LYS A 70 -4.60 17.89 -18.18
N MET A 71 -3.84 18.96 -17.98
CA MET A 71 -2.41 18.98 -18.34
C MET A 71 -1.60 17.93 -17.57
N ARG A 72 -1.86 17.77 -16.26
CA ARG A 72 -1.23 16.72 -15.43
C ARG A 72 -1.53 15.31 -15.94
N GLU A 73 -2.72 15.09 -16.51
CA GLU A 73 -3.11 13.81 -17.12
C GLU A 73 -2.54 13.61 -18.53
N GLY A 74 -1.71 14.54 -19.03
CA GLY A 74 -1.20 14.52 -20.40
C GLY A 74 -2.24 14.87 -21.45
N ARG A 75 -3.37 15.48 -21.06
CA ARG A 75 -4.43 15.91 -21.98
C ARG A 75 -4.21 17.36 -22.40
N MET A 76 -4.43 17.63 -23.69
CA MET A 76 -4.35 18.96 -24.27
C MET A 76 -5.50 19.86 -23.80
N THR A 77 -5.20 21.16 -23.70
CA THR A 77 -6.20 22.22 -23.59
C THR A 77 -6.97 22.37 -24.92
N ILE A 78 -8.06 23.13 -24.91
CA ILE A 78 -8.88 23.32 -26.13
C ILE A 78 -8.06 24.06 -27.18
N GLU A 79 -7.33 25.09 -26.76
CA GLU A 79 -6.48 25.96 -27.56
C GLU A 79 -5.33 25.16 -28.21
N ALA A 80 -4.70 24.26 -27.44
CA ALA A 80 -3.70 23.34 -27.98
C ALA A 80 -4.30 22.36 -29.00
N ARG A 81 -5.53 21.89 -28.76
CA ARG A 81 -6.24 21.03 -29.73
C ARG A 81 -6.63 21.77 -31.00
N GLU A 82 -7.05 23.02 -30.90
CA GLU A 82 -7.36 23.83 -32.09
C GLU A 82 -6.12 24.05 -32.95
N LEU A 83 -4.95 24.29 -32.33
CA LEU A 83 -3.71 24.45 -33.08
C LEU A 83 -3.22 23.13 -33.70
N ILE A 84 -3.31 21.99 -33.01
CA ILE A 84 -2.93 20.68 -33.60
C ILE A 84 -3.89 20.28 -34.73
N GLU A 85 -5.18 20.64 -34.65
CA GLU A 85 -6.16 20.40 -35.73
C GLU A 85 -5.87 21.26 -36.97
N ARG A 86 -5.43 22.51 -36.78
CA ARG A 86 -5.01 23.39 -37.88
C ARG A 86 -3.66 22.99 -38.48
N PHE A 87 -2.73 22.48 -37.65
CA PHE A 87 -1.37 22.11 -38.03
C PHE A 87 -1.00 20.70 -37.54
N PRO A 88 -1.47 19.64 -38.24
CA PRO A 88 -1.30 18.25 -37.79
C PRO A 88 0.15 17.74 -37.75
N GLU A 89 1.03 18.40 -38.51
CA GLU A 89 2.46 18.05 -38.66
C GLU A 89 3.32 18.58 -37.49
N SER A 90 2.72 19.27 -36.50
CA SER A 90 3.47 19.92 -35.44
C SER A 90 3.99 18.97 -34.37
N GLU A 91 5.23 19.21 -33.90
CA GLU A 91 5.86 18.48 -32.82
C GLU A 91 5.42 19.01 -31.45
N LEU A 92 5.07 18.09 -30.55
CA LEU A 92 4.57 18.41 -29.21
C LEU A 92 5.74 18.55 -28.23
N ILE A 93 5.99 19.77 -27.75
CA ILE A 93 7.08 20.04 -26.82
C ILE A 93 6.52 20.33 -25.42
N SER A 94 7.09 19.67 -24.42
CA SER A 94 6.62 19.73 -23.02
C SER A 94 7.24 20.88 -22.23
N ASP A 95 8.43 21.33 -22.62
CA ASP A 95 9.17 22.38 -21.93
C ASP A 95 8.82 23.75 -22.51
N ALA A 96 8.71 24.78 -21.67
CA ALA A 96 8.44 26.13 -22.16
C ALA A 96 9.65 26.68 -22.95
N PRO A 97 9.43 27.33 -24.09
CA PRO A 97 10.50 27.88 -24.91
C PRO A 97 11.07 29.17 -24.28
N GLU A 98 12.27 29.57 -24.70
CA GLU A 98 12.84 30.86 -24.29
C GLU A 98 11.93 32.02 -24.73
N GLY A 99 11.62 32.93 -23.81
CA GLY A 99 10.71 34.06 -24.09
C GLY A 99 9.21 33.77 -23.91
N TRP A 100 8.83 32.66 -23.28
CA TRP A 100 7.43 32.41 -22.93
C TRP A 100 6.84 33.54 -22.06
N PRO A 101 5.57 33.95 -22.27
CA PRO A 101 4.99 35.08 -21.56
C PRO A 101 5.00 34.91 -20.05
N VAL A 102 5.57 35.90 -19.36
CA VAL A 102 5.61 35.93 -17.89
C VAL A 102 4.18 35.98 -17.33
N LEU A 103 3.98 35.34 -16.18
CA LEU A 103 2.70 35.36 -15.48
C LEU A 103 2.43 36.74 -14.89
N GLU A 104 1.25 37.29 -15.16
CA GLU A 104 0.79 38.50 -14.50
C GLU A 104 0.44 38.23 -13.03
N LYS A 105 0.39 39.27 -12.19
CA LYS A 105 0.02 39.11 -10.77
C LYS A 105 -1.35 38.45 -10.59
N GLN A 106 -2.30 38.71 -11.48
CA GLN A 106 -3.62 38.09 -11.45
C GLN A 106 -3.57 36.60 -11.80
N ASP A 107 -2.77 36.24 -12.80
CA ASP A 107 -2.53 34.84 -13.20
C ASP A 107 -1.89 34.04 -12.06
N ILE A 108 -0.89 34.63 -11.37
CA ILE A 108 -0.24 34.00 -10.22
C ILE A 108 -1.27 33.70 -9.13
N LEU A 109 -2.11 34.68 -8.78
CA LEU A 109 -3.14 34.54 -7.75
C LEU A 109 -4.19 33.47 -8.12
N LEU A 110 -4.56 33.38 -9.40
CA LEU A 110 -5.45 32.33 -9.90
C LEU A 110 -4.82 30.94 -9.80
N ILE A 111 -3.54 30.80 -10.15
CA ILE A 111 -2.80 29.53 -10.01
C ILE A 111 -2.71 29.13 -8.54
N GLU A 112 -2.39 30.06 -7.64
CA GLU A 112 -2.31 29.77 -6.19
C GLU A 112 -3.64 29.25 -5.66
N GLN A 113 -4.75 29.90 -6.02
CA GLN A 113 -6.09 29.45 -5.62
C GLN A 113 -6.48 28.12 -6.28
N ALA A 114 -6.14 27.92 -7.55
CA ALA A 114 -6.34 26.65 -8.24
C ALA A 114 -5.52 25.51 -7.62
N ALA A 115 -4.29 25.77 -7.20
CA ALA A 115 -3.43 24.80 -6.52
C ALA A 115 -4.07 24.34 -5.19
N LEU A 116 -4.69 25.26 -4.43
CA LEU A 116 -5.45 24.89 -3.23
C LEU A 116 -6.66 24.00 -3.55
N ILE A 117 -7.36 24.26 -4.66
CA ILE A 117 -8.48 23.42 -5.13
C ILE A 117 -7.98 22.02 -5.51
N LEU A 118 -6.90 21.94 -6.29
CA LEU A 118 -6.29 20.67 -6.69
C LEU A 118 -5.78 19.88 -5.48
N ALA A 119 -5.18 20.55 -4.49
CA ALA A 119 -4.77 19.92 -3.24
C ALA A 119 -5.98 19.32 -2.50
N ARG A 120 -7.09 20.08 -2.37
CA ARG A 120 -8.33 19.58 -1.76
C ARG A 120 -8.93 18.40 -2.54
N ARG A 121 -8.93 18.45 -3.87
CA ARG A 121 -9.37 17.34 -4.74
C ARG A 121 -8.49 16.11 -4.56
N GLY A 122 -7.17 16.29 -4.50
CA GLY A 122 -6.22 15.21 -4.24
C GLY A 122 -6.45 14.54 -2.87
N ILE A 123 -6.75 15.32 -1.83
CA ILE A 123 -7.13 14.80 -0.51
C ILE A 123 -8.47 14.06 -0.58
N ALA A 124 -9.48 14.61 -1.27
CA ALA A 124 -10.77 13.96 -1.43
C ALA A 124 -10.66 12.63 -2.22
N GLN A 125 -9.83 12.59 -3.26
CA GLN A 125 -9.51 11.36 -3.99
C GLN A 125 -8.75 10.37 -3.11
N ALA A 126 -7.88 10.84 -2.22
CA ALA A 126 -7.18 10.00 -1.25
C ALA A 126 -8.14 9.33 -0.23
N ALA A 127 -9.33 9.88 0.04
CA ALA A 127 -10.34 9.19 0.84
C ALA A 127 -10.97 7.98 0.10
N GLY A 128 -10.88 7.95 -1.24
CA GLY A 128 -11.22 6.78 -2.05
C GLY A 128 -10.12 5.73 -2.13
N ASP A 129 -8.93 6.02 -1.60
CA ASP A 129 -7.76 5.15 -1.67
C ASP A 129 -7.93 3.92 -0.77
N GLY A 130 -8.10 2.76 -1.39
CA GLY A 130 -8.26 1.47 -0.70
C GLY A 130 -7.08 1.15 0.22
N ASP A 131 -5.85 1.55 -0.14
CA ASP A 131 -4.66 1.26 0.65
C ASP A 131 -4.67 2.04 1.97
N ARG A 132 -4.97 3.34 1.93
CA ARG A 132 -5.03 4.19 3.12
C ARG A 132 -6.15 3.77 4.08
N ARG A 133 -7.32 3.43 3.54
CA ARG A 133 -8.44 2.94 4.36
C ARG A 133 -8.07 1.62 5.05
N LEU A 134 -7.43 0.71 4.34
CA LEU A 134 -6.98 -0.56 4.89
C LEU A 134 -5.89 -0.36 5.96
N GLU A 135 -4.97 0.57 5.75
CA GLU A 135 -3.94 0.94 6.73
C GLU A 135 -4.56 1.38 8.07
N HIS A 136 -5.53 2.28 8.05
CA HIS A 136 -6.22 2.71 9.27
C HIS A 136 -6.93 1.55 9.99
N LEU A 137 -7.58 0.64 9.26
CA LEU A 137 -8.23 -0.52 9.85
C LEU A 137 -7.23 -1.47 10.52
N VAL A 138 -6.11 -1.76 9.86
CA VAL A 138 -5.07 -2.66 10.39
C VAL A 138 -4.40 -2.06 11.62
N HIS A 139 -4.00 -0.78 11.56
CA HIS A 139 -3.39 -0.11 12.72
C HIS A 139 -4.37 -0.02 13.89
N SER A 140 -5.63 0.31 13.63
CA SER A 140 -6.67 0.33 14.67
C SER A 140 -6.82 -1.04 15.36
N VAL A 141 -6.85 -2.16 14.62
CA VAL A 141 -6.91 -3.49 15.24
C VAL A 141 -5.67 -3.81 16.06
N ASP A 142 -4.47 -3.46 15.57
CA ASP A 142 -3.22 -3.72 16.30
C ASP A 142 -3.14 -2.89 17.60
N GLU A 143 -3.59 -1.63 17.57
CA GLU A 143 -3.71 -0.76 18.75
C GLU A 143 -4.75 -1.30 19.76
N LEU A 144 -5.95 -1.65 19.29
CA LEU A 144 -7.01 -2.21 20.13
C LEU A 144 -6.55 -3.52 20.80
N ARG A 145 -5.85 -4.40 20.08
CA ARG A 145 -5.30 -5.64 20.64
C ARG A 145 -4.22 -5.39 21.69
N SER A 146 -3.36 -4.40 21.49
CA SER A 146 -2.34 -4.00 22.48
C SER A 146 -3.00 -3.45 23.75
N ALA A 147 -3.99 -2.57 23.60
CA ALA A 147 -4.78 -2.04 24.71
C ALA A 147 -5.54 -3.15 25.44
N TRP A 148 -6.19 -4.06 24.69
CA TRP A 148 -6.91 -5.20 25.25
C TRP A 148 -5.99 -6.10 26.07
N THR A 149 -4.81 -6.45 25.54
CA THR A 149 -3.83 -7.32 26.24
C THR A 149 -3.39 -6.69 27.55
N THR A 150 -3.15 -5.38 27.56
CA THR A 150 -2.75 -4.65 28.76
C THR A 150 -3.87 -4.63 29.79
N MET A 151 -5.11 -4.36 29.35
CA MET A 151 -6.27 -4.29 30.21
C MET A 151 -6.64 -5.65 30.80
N GLU A 152 -6.66 -6.69 29.96
CA GLU A 152 -6.95 -8.06 30.38
C GLU A 152 -5.90 -8.57 31.37
N SER A 153 -4.61 -8.31 31.14
CA SER A 153 -3.55 -8.67 32.09
C SER A 153 -3.75 -7.98 33.44
N ARG A 154 -4.08 -6.67 33.44
CA ARG A 154 -4.33 -5.91 34.67
C ARG A 154 -5.51 -6.46 35.46
N VAL A 155 -6.61 -6.80 34.79
CA VAL A 155 -7.82 -7.36 35.43
C VAL A 155 -7.51 -8.72 36.03
N VAL A 156 -6.84 -9.60 35.28
CA VAL A 156 -6.48 -10.95 35.74
C VAL A 156 -5.55 -10.89 36.95
N GLU A 157 -4.52 -10.06 36.90
CA GLU A 157 -3.58 -9.89 38.02
C GLU A 157 -4.26 -9.32 39.26
N TRP A 158 -5.04 -8.25 39.11
CA TRP A 158 -5.66 -7.57 40.26
C TRP A 158 -6.71 -8.45 40.93
N VAL A 159 -7.53 -9.16 40.15
CA VAL A 159 -8.49 -10.14 40.70
C VAL A 159 -7.75 -11.30 41.35
N GLY A 160 -6.66 -11.78 40.73
CA GLY A 160 -5.83 -12.85 41.28
C GLY A 160 -5.15 -12.52 42.61
N LEU A 161 -4.98 -11.24 42.96
CA LEU A 161 -4.49 -10.84 44.29
C LEU A 161 -5.48 -11.23 45.40
N PHE A 162 -6.77 -11.15 45.12
CA PHE A 162 -7.82 -11.48 46.09
C PHE A 162 -8.28 -12.94 45.97
N LEU A 163 -8.36 -13.47 44.75
CA LEU A 163 -8.85 -14.83 44.46
C LEU A 163 -7.68 -15.80 44.23
N THR A 164 -7.02 -16.22 45.31
CA THR A 164 -5.80 -17.06 45.23
C THR A 164 -6.05 -18.46 44.67
N ASP A 165 -7.26 -18.99 44.82
CA ASP A 165 -7.63 -20.33 44.34
C ASP A 165 -8.07 -20.34 42.87
N LEU A 166 -8.17 -19.15 42.24
CA LEU A 166 -8.54 -19.02 40.85
C LEU A 166 -7.40 -19.49 39.94
N ASN A 167 -7.69 -20.43 39.04
CA ASN A 167 -6.72 -20.87 38.04
C ASN A 167 -6.61 -19.84 36.91
N LEU A 168 -5.74 -18.85 37.12
CA LEU A 168 -5.50 -17.74 36.20
C LEU A 168 -5.06 -18.19 34.81
N ASP A 169 -4.38 -19.33 34.68
CA ASP A 169 -3.88 -19.82 33.40
C ASP A 169 -4.99 -20.43 32.55
N SER A 170 -5.84 -21.27 33.14
CA SER A 170 -6.94 -21.91 32.41
C SER A 170 -8.09 -20.94 32.13
N GLU A 171 -8.36 -20.01 33.04
CA GLU A 171 -9.53 -19.12 32.99
C GLU A 171 -9.22 -17.70 32.52
N ARG A 172 -7.96 -17.40 32.18
CA ARG A 172 -7.48 -16.06 31.80
C ARG A 172 -8.44 -15.26 30.91
N LYS A 173 -8.96 -15.92 29.88
CA LYS A 173 -9.84 -15.33 28.86
C LYS A 173 -11.27 -15.08 29.35
N SER A 174 -11.78 -15.89 30.27
CA SER A 174 -13.13 -15.74 30.81
C SER A 174 -13.17 -14.72 31.95
N ILE A 175 -12.08 -14.54 32.69
CA ILE A 175 -12.02 -13.65 33.87
C ILE A 175 -12.55 -12.25 33.58
N PRO A 176 -12.07 -11.48 32.57
CA PRO A 176 -12.61 -10.14 32.32
C PRO A 176 -14.12 -10.14 32.04
N LYS A 177 -14.62 -11.16 31.35
CA LYS A 177 -16.06 -11.28 31.08
C LYS A 177 -16.85 -11.55 32.36
N THR A 178 -16.40 -12.50 33.18
CA THR A 178 -17.08 -12.83 34.44
C THR A 178 -17.08 -11.65 35.40
N VAL A 179 -15.94 -10.95 35.53
CA VAL A 179 -15.80 -9.76 36.38
C VAL A 179 -16.71 -8.63 35.89
N SER A 180 -16.79 -8.40 34.58
CA SER A 180 -17.65 -7.34 34.01
C SER A 180 -19.16 -7.57 34.16
N LEU A 181 -19.57 -8.82 34.45
CA LEU A 181 -20.97 -9.19 34.63
C LEU A 181 -21.37 -9.29 36.10
N ALA A 182 -20.41 -9.25 37.02
CA ALA A 182 -20.66 -9.37 38.44
C ALA A 182 -21.13 -8.01 39.01
N GLU A 183 -22.19 -8.04 39.81
CA GLU A 183 -22.72 -6.83 40.47
C GLU A 183 -21.76 -6.30 41.55
N ASN A 184 -21.15 -7.21 42.29
CA ASN A 184 -20.17 -6.92 43.34
C ASN A 184 -19.17 -8.07 43.49
N PHE A 185 -18.12 -7.85 44.28
CA PHE A 185 -17.04 -8.81 44.46
C PHE A 185 -17.51 -10.13 45.12
N GLU A 186 -18.45 -10.07 46.07
CA GLU A 186 -19.02 -11.26 46.72
C GLU A 186 -19.81 -12.13 45.71
N LYS A 187 -20.54 -11.49 44.80
CA LYS A 187 -21.25 -12.17 43.73
C LYS A 187 -20.29 -12.79 42.71
N LEU A 188 -19.16 -12.14 42.45
CA LEU A 188 -18.09 -12.72 41.64
C LEU A 188 -17.54 -14.03 42.26
N VAL A 189 -17.20 -14.01 43.56
CA VAL A 189 -16.70 -15.19 44.30
C VAL A 189 -17.69 -16.35 44.21
N SER A 190 -18.98 -16.08 44.49
CA SER A 190 -20.02 -17.11 44.40
C SER A 190 -20.26 -17.61 42.98
N THR A 191 -20.15 -16.75 41.96
CA THR A 191 -20.28 -17.16 40.54
C THR A 191 -19.14 -18.07 40.08
N LEU A 192 -17.93 -17.83 40.61
CA LEU A 192 -16.76 -18.66 40.34
C LEU A 192 -16.68 -19.92 41.22
N ASN A 193 -17.64 -20.10 42.14
CA ASN A 193 -17.65 -21.18 43.15
C ASN A 193 -16.33 -21.25 43.95
N LEU A 194 -15.79 -20.10 44.34
CA LEU A 194 -14.56 -20.00 45.12
C LEU A 194 -14.87 -19.79 46.61
N GLU A 195 -13.90 -20.08 47.47
CA GLU A 195 -13.96 -19.70 48.87
C GLU A 195 -13.87 -18.19 49.04
N THR A 196 -14.52 -17.66 50.08
CA THR A 196 -14.46 -16.24 50.41
C THR A 196 -13.04 -15.87 50.84
N PRO A 197 -12.39 -14.90 50.20
CA PRO A 197 -11.03 -14.54 50.53
C PRO A 197 -10.93 -13.83 51.88
N ILE A 198 -9.76 -13.92 52.50
CA ILE A 198 -9.46 -13.33 53.82
C ILE A 198 -9.61 -11.80 53.79
N TYR A 199 -9.21 -11.19 52.68
CA TYR A 199 -9.29 -9.75 52.44
C TYR A 199 -10.13 -9.48 51.20
N LEU A 200 -11.05 -8.53 51.32
CA LEU A 200 -11.90 -8.05 50.23
C LEU A 200 -11.36 -6.72 49.70
N PRO A 201 -11.51 -6.42 48.40
CA PRO A 201 -11.23 -5.09 47.89
C PRO A 201 -12.18 -4.06 48.52
N SER A 202 -11.72 -2.82 48.63
CA SER A 202 -12.62 -1.70 48.91
C SER A 202 -13.66 -1.53 47.79
N ASN A 203 -14.74 -0.80 48.06
CA ASN A 203 -15.73 -0.50 47.02
C ASN A 203 -15.09 0.26 45.84
N GLU A 204 -14.19 1.20 46.12
CA GLU A 204 -13.45 1.97 45.12
C GLU A 204 -12.52 1.09 44.29
N GLU A 205 -11.80 0.16 44.93
CA GLU A 205 -10.96 -0.82 44.24
C GLU A 205 -11.80 -1.73 43.35
N TRP A 206 -12.95 -2.20 43.85
CA TRP A 206 -13.89 -3.00 43.06
C TRP A 206 -14.40 -2.24 41.84
N TYR A 207 -14.82 -0.98 41.99
CA TYR A 207 -15.26 -0.16 40.86
C TYR A 207 -14.15 0.00 39.81
N ALA A 208 -12.90 0.15 40.23
CA ALA A 208 -11.77 0.25 39.32
C ALA A 208 -11.50 -1.09 38.58
N ILE A 209 -11.53 -2.22 39.29
CA ILE A 209 -11.37 -3.57 38.72
C ILE A 209 -12.51 -3.85 37.72
N HIS A 210 -13.75 -3.62 38.13
CA HIS A 210 -14.93 -3.82 37.30
C HIS A 210 -14.91 -2.93 36.07
N GLY A 211 -14.59 -1.63 36.21
CA GLY A 211 -14.45 -0.70 35.09
C GLY A 211 -13.37 -1.11 34.07
N ALA A 212 -12.24 -1.62 34.56
CA ALA A 212 -11.19 -2.19 33.71
C ALA A 212 -11.69 -3.44 32.96
N ALA A 213 -12.43 -4.33 33.63
CA ALA A 213 -13.01 -5.52 33.02
C ALA A 213 -14.04 -5.17 31.94
N VAL A 214 -14.95 -4.22 32.20
CA VAL A 214 -15.91 -3.71 31.22
C VAL A 214 -15.18 -3.15 29.99
N THR A 215 -14.11 -2.39 30.21
CA THR A 215 -13.30 -1.83 29.12
C THR A 215 -12.61 -2.93 28.32
N ALA A 216 -12.05 -3.95 28.97
CA ALA A 216 -11.47 -5.11 28.27
C ALA A 216 -12.51 -5.83 27.39
N VAL A 217 -13.73 -6.02 27.88
CA VAL A 217 -14.81 -6.63 27.09
C VAL A 217 -15.20 -5.74 25.90
N GLN A 218 -15.34 -4.43 26.11
CA GLN A 218 -15.64 -3.49 25.03
C GLN A 218 -14.55 -3.48 23.96
N LEU A 219 -13.27 -3.45 24.34
CA LEU A 219 -12.15 -3.56 23.41
C LEU A 219 -12.22 -4.86 22.59
N SER A 220 -12.55 -5.98 23.23
CA SER A 220 -12.74 -7.26 22.52
C SER A 220 -13.84 -7.19 21.46
N ILE A 221 -14.95 -6.49 21.73
CA ILE A 221 -16.05 -6.30 20.78
C ILE A 221 -15.56 -5.45 19.60
N ARG A 222 -14.88 -4.33 19.88
CA ARG A 222 -14.36 -3.43 18.84
C ARG A 222 -13.32 -4.10 17.96
N ILE A 223 -12.44 -4.95 18.52
CA ILE A 223 -11.50 -5.76 17.73
C ILE A 223 -12.27 -6.59 16.70
N ASN A 224 -13.34 -7.28 17.12
CA ASN A 224 -14.13 -8.13 16.23
C ASN A 224 -14.86 -7.31 15.14
N GLU A 225 -15.44 -6.16 15.49
CA GLU A 225 -16.07 -5.26 14.52
C GLU A 225 -15.07 -4.78 13.46
N THR A 226 -13.89 -4.33 13.88
CA THR A 226 -12.86 -3.86 12.95
C THR A 226 -12.28 -5.01 12.11
N GLU A 227 -12.13 -6.22 12.67
CA GLU A 227 -11.74 -7.40 11.89
C GLU A 227 -12.76 -7.78 10.81
N ILE A 228 -14.05 -7.63 11.09
CA ILE A 228 -15.12 -7.81 10.09
C ILE A 228 -14.99 -6.76 8.97
N ALA A 229 -14.71 -5.51 9.33
CA ALA A 229 -14.49 -4.44 8.35
C ALA A 229 -13.24 -4.73 7.47
N ILE A 230 -12.13 -5.17 8.07
CA ILE A 230 -10.93 -5.61 7.33
C ILE A 230 -11.30 -6.74 6.36
N ARG A 231 -12.03 -7.76 6.83
CA ARG A 231 -12.41 -8.91 6.00
C ARG A 231 -13.13 -8.46 4.74
N LYS A 232 -14.20 -7.68 4.90
CA LYS A 232 -14.99 -7.17 3.79
C LYS A 232 -14.15 -6.34 2.82
N HIS A 233 -13.34 -5.41 3.34
CA HIS A 233 -12.50 -4.55 2.50
C HIS A 233 -11.46 -5.35 1.69
N VAL A 234 -10.87 -6.37 2.30
CA VAL A 234 -9.79 -7.17 1.68
C VAL A 234 -10.34 -8.19 0.69
N GLU A 235 -11.51 -8.77 0.95
CA GLU A 235 -12.20 -9.64 -0.01
C GLU A 235 -12.54 -8.90 -1.31
N ASP A 236 -12.89 -7.62 -1.22
CA ASP A 236 -13.15 -6.79 -2.40
C ASP A 236 -11.85 -6.29 -3.06
N TYR A 237 -10.86 -5.88 -2.27
CA TYR A 237 -9.67 -5.17 -2.77
C TYR A 237 -8.48 -6.08 -3.16
N LEU A 238 -8.37 -7.26 -2.53
CA LEU A 238 -7.30 -8.25 -2.67
C LEU A 238 -7.88 -9.69 -2.68
N PRO A 239 -8.81 -10.02 -3.60
CA PRO A 239 -9.58 -11.26 -3.54
C PRO A 239 -8.69 -12.52 -3.60
N SER A 240 -7.68 -12.55 -4.48
CA SER A 240 -6.79 -13.71 -4.63
C SER A 240 -5.86 -13.89 -3.44
N LEU A 241 -5.28 -12.79 -2.94
CA LEU A 241 -4.41 -12.84 -1.76
C LEU A 241 -5.20 -13.22 -0.49
N SER A 242 -6.42 -12.70 -0.35
CA SER A 242 -7.35 -13.04 0.74
C SER A 242 -7.68 -14.53 0.71
N MET A 243 -8.00 -15.07 -0.47
CA MET A 243 -8.29 -16.48 -0.67
C MET A 243 -7.10 -17.38 -0.28
N LEU A 244 -5.86 -16.95 -0.59
CA LEU A 244 -4.65 -17.71 -0.27
C LEU A 244 -4.25 -17.67 1.22
N LEU A 245 -4.23 -16.49 1.83
CA LEU A 245 -3.62 -16.27 3.15
C LEU A 245 -4.63 -16.04 4.28
N GLY A 246 -5.88 -15.83 3.93
CA GLY A 246 -6.90 -15.27 4.80
C GLY A 246 -6.87 -13.74 4.83
N PRO A 247 -8.02 -13.09 5.09
CA PRO A 247 -8.17 -11.65 4.97
C PRO A 247 -7.23 -10.85 5.89
N LEU A 248 -7.07 -11.29 7.15
CA LEU A 248 -6.26 -10.56 8.13
C LEU A 248 -4.77 -10.57 7.78
N LEU A 249 -4.24 -11.71 7.33
CA LEU A 249 -2.82 -11.80 6.96
C LEU A 249 -2.55 -11.06 5.64
N ALA A 250 -3.48 -11.15 4.68
CA ALA A 250 -3.43 -10.39 3.44
C ALA A 250 -3.41 -8.86 3.70
N ALA A 251 -4.28 -8.38 4.59
CA ALA A 251 -4.32 -6.98 5.02
C ALA A 251 -2.98 -6.51 5.58
N ARG A 252 -2.42 -7.25 6.53
CA ARG A 252 -1.16 -6.91 7.20
C ARG A 252 0.01 -6.87 6.23
N LEU A 253 0.05 -7.79 5.25
CA LEU A 253 1.08 -7.77 4.21
C LEU A 253 0.96 -6.54 3.31
N CYS A 254 -0.26 -6.18 2.91
CA CYS A 254 -0.52 -5.00 2.09
C CYS A 254 -0.08 -3.72 2.80
N VAL A 255 -0.46 -3.56 4.07
CA VAL A 255 -0.09 -2.41 4.89
C VAL A 255 1.41 -2.35 5.13
N ALA A 256 2.05 -3.48 5.47
CA ALA A 256 3.51 -3.53 5.65
C ALA A 256 4.28 -3.22 4.36
N ALA A 257 3.73 -3.57 3.20
CA ALA A 257 4.30 -3.19 1.92
C ALA A 257 3.99 -1.74 1.52
N HIS A 258 3.19 -1.01 2.29
CA HIS A 258 2.73 0.35 2.01
C HIS A 258 1.87 0.43 0.75
N GLY A 259 0.94 -0.52 0.63
CA GLY A 259 -0.10 -0.53 -0.41
C GLY A 259 0.03 -1.68 -1.41
N ARG A 260 -1.09 -2.00 -2.07
CA ARG A 260 -1.23 -3.12 -3.00
C ARG A 260 -0.30 -3.00 -4.19
N SER A 261 -0.20 -1.79 -4.75
CA SER A 261 0.66 -1.53 -5.91
C SER A 261 2.13 -1.78 -5.60
N ARG A 262 2.59 -1.36 -4.41
CA ARG A 262 3.97 -1.63 -3.98
C ARG A 262 4.18 -3.10 -3.66
N LEU A 263 3.22 -3.76 -3.00
CA LEU A 263 3.28 -5.20 -2.72
C LEU A 263 3.42 -6.03 -4.01
N ALA A 264 2.71 -5.67 -5.08
CA ALA A 264 2.78 -6.35 -6.38
C ALA A 264 4.17 -6.30 -7.02
N ARG A 265 4.89 -5.18 -6.82
CA ARG A 265 6.25 -4.94 -7.32
C ARG A 265 7.33 -5.63 -6.49
N LEU A 266 7.05 -6.01 -5.24
CA LEU A 266 8.05 -6.67 -4.40
C LEU A 266 8.43 -8.05 -4.97
N PRO A 267 9.73 -8.43 -4.91
CA PRO A 267 10.13 -9.79 -5.20
C PRO A 267 9.64 -10.73 -4.09
N SER A 268 9.42 -12.00 -4.45
CA SER A 268 8.95 -13.02 -3.51
C SER A 268 9.86 -13.19 -2.29
N SER A 269 11.18 -13.00 -2.46
CA SER A 269 12.15 -13.03 -1.36
C SER A 269 11.88 -11.94 -0.32
N THR A 270 11.46 -10.74 -0.74
CA THR A 270 11.07 -9.66 0.17
C THR A 270 9.74 -10.00 0.83
N VAL A 271 8.72 -10.43 0.07
CA VAL A 271 7.41 -10.85 0.62
C VAL A 271 7.58 -11.94 1.69
N GLN A 272 8.54 -12.84 1.51
CA GLN A 272 8.86 -13.90 2.46
C GLN A 272 9.29 -13.36 3.83
N VAL A 273 9.99 -12.22 3.88
CA VAL A 273 10.60 -11.67 5.10
C VAL A 273 9.96 -10.37 5.58
N LEU A 274 8.91 -9.87 4.92
CA LEU A 274 8.13 -8.72 5.38
C LEU A 274 7.67 -8.90 6.84
N GLY A 275 7.94 -7.92 7.70
CA GLY A 275 7.72 -7.97 9.15
C GLY A 275 8.88 -8.56 9.96
N ALA A 276 9.98 -8.98 9.33
CA ALA A 276 11.21 -9.42 9.99
C ALA A 276 12.41 -8.52 9.66
N GLU A 277 12.17 -7.26 9.31
CA GLU A 277 13.16 -6.26 8.89
C GLU A 277 14.29 -6.14 9.92
N LYS A 278 13.95 -6.07 11.21
CA LYS A 278 14.94 -5.98 12.29
C LYS A 278 15.92 -7.15 12.28
N ALA A 279 15.44 -8.38 12.12
CA ALA A 279 16.28 -9.57 12.06
C ALA A 279 17.05 -9.66 10.73
N PHE A 280 16.42 -9.22 9.64
CA PHE A 280 17.04 -9.17 8.31
C PHE A 280 18.21 -8.19 8.25
N PHE A 281 18.02 -6.96 8.74
CA PHE A 281 19.09 -5.95 8.80
C PHE A 281 20.17 -6.33 9.83
N ALA A 282 19.81 -7.03 10.92
CA ALA A 282 20.80 -7.59 11.83
C ALA A 282 21.67 -8.64 11.13
N HIS A 283 21.10 -9.53 10.30
CA HIS A 283 21.87 -10.46 9.46
C HIS A 283 22.85 -9.72 8.54
N LEU A 284 22.38 -8.69 7.83
CA LEU A 284 23.25 -7.93 6.92
C LEU A 284 24.43 -7.25 7.64
N ARG A 285 24.22 -6.78 8.86
CA ARG A 285 25.25 -6.09 9.65
C ARG A 285 26.23 -7.04 10.37
N THR A 286 25.73 -8.18 10.84
CA THR A 286 26.49 -9.07 11.76
C THR A 286 26.88 -10.42 11.14
N GLY A 287 26.35 -10.75 9.96
CA GLY A 287 26.50 -12.08 9.34
C GLY A 287 25.72 -13.19 10.05
N SER A 288 24.90 -12.89 11.05
CA SER A 288 24.04 -13.87 11.74
C SER A 288 23.04 -14.53 10.78
N PRO A 289 22.54 -15.76 10.98
CA PRO A 289 21.68 -16.42 10.00
C PRO A 289 20.43 -15.60 9.61
N PRO A 290 20.08 -15.49 8.31
CA PRO A 290 18.94 -14.69 7.87
C PRO A 290 17.60 -15.25 8.39
N PRO A 291 16.58 -14.39 8.60
CA PRO A 291 15.25 -14.85 8.95
C PRO A 291 14.65 -15.68 7.80
N LYS A 292 13.99 -16.79 8.15
CA LYS A 292 13.37 -17.70 7.17
C LYS A 292 11.98 -17.26 6.72
N HIS A 293 11.33 -16.41 7.52
CA HIS A 293 9.97 -15.96 7.32
C HIS A 293 9.74 -14.70 8.17
N GLY A 294 8.94 -13.77 7.65
CA GLY A 294 8.40 -12.64 8.39
C GLY A 294 6.99 -12.94 8.90
N MET A 295 6.06 -12.00 8.72
CA MET A 295 4.67 -12.13 9.17
C MET A 295 3.91 -13.29 8.54
N ILE A 296 4.31 -13.75 7.34
CA ILE A 296 3.75 -14.94 6.71
C ILE A 296 3.83 -16.19 7.59
N PHE A 297 4.72 -16.20 8.59
CA PHE A 297 4.78 -17.25 9.62
C PHE A 297 3.45 -17.51 10.32
N GLN A 298 2.59 -16.49 10.43
CA GLN A 298 1.25 -16.61 11.04
C GLN A 298 0.35 -17.60 10.29
N HIS A 299 0.61 -17.85 8.99
CA HIS A 299 -0.18 -18.79 8.21
C HIS A 299 -0.08 -20.23 8.77
N PRO A 300 -1.20 -20.95 8.97
CA PRO A 300 -1.20 -22.30 9.56
C PRO A 300 -0.31 -23.31 8.84
N TRP A 301 -0.16 -23.19 7.52
CA TRP A 301 0.75 -24.05 6.75
C TRP A 301 2.20 -23.92 7.19
N ILE A 302 2.63 -22.77 7.72
CA ILE A 302 3.99 -22.55 8.20
C ILE A 302 4.07 -22.78 9.70
N SER A 303 3.24 -22.10 10.51
CA SER A 303 3.32 -22.15 11.98
C SER A 303 3.19 -23.57 12.53
N ARG A 304 2.23 -24.36 12.00
CA ARG A 304 1.98 -25.75 12.42
C ARG A 304 2.95 -26.76 11.79
N SER A 305 3.83 -26.35 10.88
CA SER A 305 4.81 -27.25 10.26
C SER A 305 6.08 -27.41 11.10
N PRO A 306 6.79 -28.55 10.98
CA PRO A 306 8.07 -28.77 11.67
C PRO A 306 9.13 -27.74 11.31
N ARG A 307 9.98 -27.36 12.29
CA ARG A 307 10.96 -26.26 12.18
C ARG A 307 11.87 -26.35 10.95
N TRP A 308 12.26 -27.55 10.53
CA TRP A 308 13.15 -27.77 9.37
C TRP A 308 12.46 -27.63 8.01
N VAL A 309 11.12 -27.63 7.96
CA VAL A 309 10.32 -27.51 6.73
C VAL A 309 9.78 -26.08 6.55
N ARG A 310 9.58 -25.33 7.65
CA ARG A 310 8.99 -23.98 7.66
C ARG A 310 9.53 -23.04 6.59
N GLY A 311 10.84 -22.97 6.41
CA GLY A 311 11.46 -22.08 5.43
C GLY A 311 11.16 -22.46 3.96
N LYS A 312 10.98 -23.76 3.67
CA LYS A 312 10.61 -24.24 2.32
C LYS A 312 9.16 -23.87 2.00
N ILE A 313 8.27 -24.06 2.97
CA ILE A 313 6.85 -23.69 2.84
C ILE A 313 6.71 -22.17 2.75
N ALA A 314 7.44 -21.41 3.57
CA ALA A 314 7.45 -19.95 3.54
C ALA A 314 7.87 -19.38 2.19
N ARG A 315 8.93 -19.92 1.58
CA ARG A 315 9.38 -19.51 0.24
C ARG A 315 8.31 -19.80 -0.83
N MET A 316 7.74 -21.00 -0.81
CA MET A 316 6.70 -21.38 -1.77
C MET A 316 5.46 -20.48 -1.60
N LEU A 317 5.01 -20.29 -0.36
CA LEU A 317 3.83 -19.47 -0.05
C LEU A 317 4.05 -18.01 -0.44
N ALA A 318 5.22 -17.44 -0.16
CA ALA A 318 5.57 -16.09 -0.60
C ALA A 318 5.56 -15.98 -2.13
N GLY A 319 6.01 -17.01 -2.86
CA GLY A 319 5.94 -17.04 -4.32
C GLY A 319 4.51 -17.02 -4.84
N LYS A 320 3.62 -17.80 -4.22
CA LYS A 320 2.20 -17.81 -4.56
C LYS A 320 1.50 -16.51 -4.16
N ALA A 321 1.84 -15.94 -3.01
CA ALA A 321 1.32 -14.64 -2.57
C ALA A 321 1.72 -13.52 -3.54
N SER A 322 2.97 -13.48 -4.02
CA SER A 322 3.39 -12.50 -5.03
C SER A 322 2.60 -12.61 -6.33
N ILE A 323 2.24 -13.83 -6.76
CA ILE A 323 1.41 -14.02 -7.96
C ILE A 323 -0.02 -13.54 -7.69
N ALA A 324 -0.61 -13.93 -6.56
CA ALA A 324 -1.97 -13.54 -6.18
C ALA A 324 -2.12 -12.01 -6.13
N VAL A 325 -1.19 -11.29 -5.50
CA VAL A 325 -1.22 -9.82 -5.43
C VAL A 325 -1.12 -9.18 -6.82
N ARG A 326 -0.29 -9.72 -7.71
CA ARG A 326 -0.15 -9.17 -9.07
C ARG A 326 -1.43 -9.36 -9.88
N ILE A 327 -2.14 -10.47 -9.69
CA ILE A 327 -3.46 -10.69 -10.28
C ILE A 327 -4.44 -9.65 -9.75
N ASP A 328 -4.47 -9.44 -8.43
CA ASP A 328 -5.37 -8.48 -7.78
C ASP A 328 -5.09 -7.02 -8.20
N GLU A 329 -3.82 -6.63 -8.41
CA GLU A 329 -3.43 -5.28 -8.85
C GLU A 329 -3.73 -5.03 -10.34
N HIS A 330 -3.51 -6.04 -11.20
CA HIS A 330 -3.65 -5.90 -12.65
C HIS A 330 -5.02 -6.33 -13.20
N GLY A 331 -6.00 -6.60 -12.33
CA GLY A 331 -7.36 -6.95 -12.74
C GLY A 331 -7.48 -8.32 -13.41
N GLY A 332 -6.61 -9.27 -13.06
CA GLY A 332 -6.71 -10.65 -13.53
C GLY A 332 -7.87 -11.41 -12.90
N GLN A 333 -8.13 -12.64 -13.37
CA GLN A 333 -9.18 -13.48 -12.79
C GLN A 333 -8.82 -13.87 -11.33
N PRO A 334 -9.69 -13.55 -10.35
CA PRO A 334 -9.43 -13.88 -8.95
C PRO A 334 -9.28 -15.39 -8.72
N TRP A 335 -8.42 -15.76 -7.76
CA TRP A 335 -8.24 -17.16 -7.40
C TRP A 335 -9.47 -17.77 -6.75
N THR A 336 -9.70 -19.04 -7.07
CA THR A 336 -10.77 -19.86 -6.50
C THR A 336 -10.22 -20.84 -5.46
N GLN A 337 -11.13 -21.51 -4.76
CA GLN A 337 -10.79 -22.55 -3.79
C GLN A 337 -9.98 -23.69 -4.41
N GLU A 338 -10.17 -23.99 -5.70
CA GLU A 338 -9.42 -25.01 -6.42
C GLU A 338 -7.93 -24.64 -6.52
N ASN A 339 -7.63 -23.38 -6.83
CA ASN A 339 -6.25 -22.90 -6.89
C ASN A 339 -5.54 -23.06 -5.54
N VAL A 340 -6.25 -22.74 -4.44
CA VAL A 340 -5.71 -22.89 -3.08
C VAL A 340 -5.51 -24.37 -2.72
N SER A 341 -6.44 -25.25 -3.11
CA SER A 341 -6.34 -26.70 -2.90
C SER A 341 -5.09 -27.29 -3.57
N ASP A 342 -4.76 -26.87 -4.78
CA ASP A 342 -3.56 -27.33 -5.47
C ASP A 342 -2.26 -26.84 -4.81
N ILE A 343 -2.28 -25.63 -4.23
CA ILE A 343 -1.18 -25.12 -3.42
C ILE A 343 -1.06 -25.93 -2.12
N GLU A 344 -2.17 -26.30 -1.49
CA GLU A 344 -2.19 -27.13 -0.29
C GLU A 344 -1.60 -28.52 -0.55
N LYS A 345 -1.94 -29.17 -1.67
CA LYS A 345 -1.32 -30.43 -2.12
C LYS A 345 0.21 -30.27 -2.23
N SER A 346 0.66 -29.13 -2.77
CA SER A 346 2.09 -28.81 -2.87
C SER A 346 2.74 -28.67 -1.48
N VAL A 347 2.09 -28.01 -0.52
CA VAL A 347 2.56 -27.93 0.88
C VAL A 347 2.69 -29.33 1.50
N ASN A 348 1.69 -30.17 1.33
CA ASN A 348 1.68 -31.53 1.88
C ASN A 348 2.78 -32.39 1.25
N SER A 349 3.05 -32.24 -0.05
CA SER A 349 4.18 -32.90 -0.71
C SER A 349 5.54 -32.49 -0.12
N ILE A 350 5.71 -31.20 0.24
CA ILE A 350 6.94 -30.70 0.86
C ILE A 350 7.12 -31.30 2.26
N ARG A 351 6.04 -31.45 3.02
CA ARG A 351 6.06 -32.11 4.33
C ARG A 351 6.43 -33.59 4.20
N ALA A 352 5.79 -34.29 3.27
CA ALA A 352 6.03 -35.72 3.03
C ALA A 352 7.47 -36.02 2.58
N ARG A 353 8.08 -35.15 1.78
CA ARG A 353 9.49 -35.28 1.34
C ARG A 353 10.51 -35.03 2.47
N HIS A 354 10.11 -34.40 3.57
CA HIS A 354 11.00 -34.03 4.68
C HIS A 354 10.45 -34.45 6.05
N PRO A 355 10.23 -35.75 6.28
CA PRO A 355 9.60 -36.24 7.51
C PRO A 355 10.55 -36.13 8.71
N LYS A 356 11.87 -36.22 8.48
CA LYS A 356 12.89 -36.18 9.53
C LYS A 356 13.69 -34.88 9.45
N PRO A 357 14.22 -34.39 10.60
CA PRO A 357 15.13 -33.25 10.60
C PRO A 357 16.39 -33.59 9.77
N PRO A 358 17.00 -32.60 9.08
CA PRO A 358 18.27 -32.81 8.40
C PRO A 358 19.32 -33.24 9.44
N SER A 359 20.17 -34.22 9.10
CA SER A 359 21.25 -34.64 9.98
C SER A 359 22.09 -33.42 10.32
N LYS A 360 22.34 -33.18 11.61
CA LYS A 360 23.29 -32.14 12.02
C LYS A 360 24.64 -32.49 11.38
N LYS A 361 25.03 -31.81 10.30
CA LYS A 361 26.43 -31.80 9.90
C LYS A 361 27.18 -31.16 11.06
N GLY A 362 28.21 -31.86 11.55
CA GLY A 362 29.08 -31.40 12.62
C GLY A 362 29.45 -29.95 12.39
N ARG A 363 29.30 -29.15 13.44
CA ARG A 363 29.52 -27.72 13.44
C ARG A 363 31.01 -27.43 13.46
#